data_AF-A0A8J1ZUR7-F1
#
_entry.id   AF-A0A8J1ZUR7-F1
#
_cell.length_a   1.000
_cell.length_b   1.000
_cell.length_c   1.000
_cell.angle_alpha   90.00
_cell.angle_beta   90.00
_cell.angle_gamma   90.00
#
_symmetry.space_group_name_H-M   'P 1'
#
loop_
_entity.id
_entity.type
_entity.pdbx_description
1 polymer ?
#
loop_
_entity_poly.entity_id
_entity_poly.type
_entity_poly.pdbx_seq_one_letter_code
_entity_poly.pdbx_strand_id
1 'polypeptide(L)'
;MPNDRSQSSSALRNAGKALIDDPHSLLVKDQRDRWLKYRGKPEYTDFSTSERHKLKRYYDTLANNPVASIEDFFVAFGLCESRQQLLRILPKGGITSFADFLQMLSCTSQSKKGEEHRKRVLWILKNMMSGVLGDEELGFPLRVSSYRRKMLMDALMSKPGTEEQMRGSRVLNGFARQLVSSQKRRNAGSASEPNLLSADLT
;
A
#
# COMPACT_ATOMS: atom_id res chain seq x y z
N MET A 1 -22.74 -35.01 49.63
CA MET A 1 -21.88 -33.89 50.06
C MET A 1 -20.98 -33.52 48.87
N PRO A 2 -21.36 -32.52 48.06
CA PRO A 2 -20.66 -32.15 46.84
C PRO A 2 -19.52 -31.19 47.16
N ASN A 3 -18.37 -31.33 46.50
CA ASN A 3 -17.29 -30.35 46.56
C ASN A 3 -17.09 -29.76 45.17
N ASP A 4 -17.13 -28.45 45.12
CA ASP A 4 -17.35 -27.59 43.97
C ASP A 4 -16.00 -26.95 43.57
N ARG A 5 -15.39 -27.43 42.48
CA ARG A 5 -14.16 -26.83 41.91
C ARG A 5 -14.13 -26.99 40.40
N SER A 6 -15.10 -26.42 39.71
CA SER A 6 -15.10 -26.32 38.24
C SER A 6 -15.56 -24.96 37.71
N GLN A 7 -15.21 -23.87 38.40
CA GLN A 7 -15.49 -22.51 37.92
C GLN A 7 -14.30 -21.56 38.15
N SER A 8 -13.15 -21.79 37.49
CA SER A 8 -12.05 -20.80 37.50
C SER A 8 -11.21 -20.76 36.22
N SER A 9 -11.74 -21.21 35.06
CA SER A 9 -10.97 -21.21 33.80
C SER A 9 -11.68 -20.52 32.61
N SER A 10 -12.66 -19.65 32.87
CA SER A 10 -13.32 -18.84 31.84
C SER A 10 -13.08 -17.33 31.97
N ALA A 11 -12.45 -16.85 33.05
CA ALA A 11 -12.22 -15.41 33.27
C ALA A 11 -10.98 -14.83 32.57
N LEU A 12 -10.11 -15.66 31.96
CA LEU A 12 -8.84 -15.21 31.36
C LEU A 12 -8.87 -15.06 29.83
N ARG A 13 -10.03 -15.07 29.17
CA ARG A 13 -10.13 -14.89 27.71
C ARG A 13 -10.54 -13.49 27.24
N ASN A 14 -10.80 -12.54 28.14
CA ASN A 14 -11.24 -11.19 27.78
C ASN A 14 -10.22 -10.07 28.05
N ALA A 15 -9.01 -10.39 28.50
CA ALA A 15 -7.99 -9.39 28.83
C ALA A 15 -7.17 -8.85 27.63
N GLY A 16 -7.51 -9.25 26.39
CA GLY A 16 -6.72 -8.91 25.19
C GLY A 16 -7.30 -7.84 24.26
N LYS A 17 -8.46 -7.23 24.58
CA LYS A 17 -9.17 -6.33 23.64
C LYS A 17 -9.59 -4.96 24.19
N ALA A 18 -9.13 -4.59 25.39
CA ALA A 18 -9.38 -3.28 25.97
C ALA A 18 -8.05 -2.62 26.35
N LEU A 19 -7.19 -2.37 25.36
CA LEU A 19 -6.18 -1.32 25.48
C LEU A 19 -6.91 0.01 25.29
N ILE A 20 -7.39 0.50 26.44
CA ILE A 20 -7.86 1.82 26.81
C ILE A 20 -7.43 2.90 25.80
N ASP A 21 -8.33 3.26 24.89
CA ASP A 21 -8.34 4.61 24.34
C ASP A 21 -8.92 5.51 25.43
N ASP A 22 -8.05 6.30 26.08
CA ASP A 22 -8.41 7.29 27.10
C ASP A 22 -9.54 8.21 26.57
N PRO A 23 -10.66 8.44 27.28
CA PRO A 23 -11.75 9.30 26.80
C PRO A 23 -11.27 10.72 26.43
N HIS A 24 -10.22 11.22 27.09
CA HIS A 24 -9.57 12.48 26.70
C HIS A 24 -8.82 12.38 25.37
N SER A 25 -8.18 11.25 25.08
CA SER A 25 -7.53 10.97 23.78
C SER A 25 -8.55 10.98 22.64
N LEU A 26 -9.72 10.37 22.86
CA LEU A 26 -10.78 10.33 21.85
C LEU A 26 -11.37 11.73 21.56
N LEU A 27 -11.64 12.53 22.60
CA LEU A 27 -12.11 13.91 22.45
C LEU A 27 -11.11 14.79 21.71
N VAL A 28 -9.82 14.69 22.05
CA VAL A 28 -8.74 15.44 21.38
C VAL A 28 -8.61 15.02 19.92
N LYS A 29 -8.73 13.72 19.63
CA LYS A 29 -8.70 13.19 18.27
C LYS A 29 -9.88 13.69 17.45
N ASP A 30 -11.09 13.67 18.02
CA ASP A 30 -12.31 14.11 17.34
C ASP A 30 -12.28 15.63 17.03
N GLN A 31 -11.73 16.43 17.94
CA GLN A 31 -11.57 17.87 17.77
C GLN A 31 -10.48 18.20 16.73
N ARG A 32 -9.35 17.48 16.75
CA ARG A 32 -8.30 17.56 15.75
C ARG A 32 -8.82 17.21 14.35
N ASP A 33 -9.59 16.13 14.26
CA ASP A 33 -10.12 15.62 13.00
C ASP A 33 -11.15 16.59 12.40
N ARG A 34 -12.00 17.21 13.23
CA ARG A 34 -12.87 18.32 12.82
C ARG A 34 -12.07 19.53 12.34
N TRP A 35 -11.01 19.90 13.04
CA TRP A 35 -10.15 21.03 12.64
C TRP A 35 -9.44 20.78 11.30
N LEU A 36 -8.91 19.58 11.09
CA LEU A 36 -8.29 19.18 9.83
C LEU A 36 -9.27 19.17 8.66
N LYS A 37 -10.50 18.68 8.87
CA LYS A 37 -11.58 18.76 7.89
C LYS A 37 -11.93 20.21 7.55
N TYR A 38 -12.06 21.08 8.56
CA TYR A 38 -12.36 22.50 8.36
C TYR A 38 -11.26 23.22 7.56
N ARG A 39 -9.99 22.84 7.76
CA ARG A 39 -8.84 23.37 7.01
C ARG A 39 -8.64 22.75 5.64
N GLY A 40 -9.57 21.89 5.18
CA GLY A 40 -9.49 21.24 3.87
C GLY A 40 -8.38 20.20 3.76
N LYS A 41 -7.97 19.59 4.88
CA LYS A 41 -6.93 18.55 4.97
C LYS A 41 -7.46 17.21 5.50
N PRO A 42 -8.58 16.67 4.97
CA PRO A 42 -9.19 15.42 5.47
C PRO A 42 -8.28 14.19 5.30
N GLU A 43 -7.30 14.21 4.41
CA GLU A 43 -6.35 13.12 4.15
C GLU A 43 -5.40 12.83 5.34
N TYR A 44 -5.26 13.78 6.27
CA TYR A 44 -4.42 13.60 7.46
C TYR A 44 -5.15 12.97 8.64
N THR A 45 -6.46 12.79 8.53
CA THR A 45 -7.35 12.33 9.61
C THR A 45 -7.09 10.85 9.95
N ASP A 46 -6.82 10.03 8.94
CA ASP A 46 -6.70 8.58 9.05
C ASP A 46 -5.39 8.11 9.73
N PHE A 47 -4.41 9.01 9.91
CA PHE A 47 -3.06 8.66 10.34
C PHE A 47 -2.63 9.42 11.59
N SER A 48 -2.00 8.71 12.53
CA SER A 48 -1.32 9.30 13.67
C SER A 48 -0.05 10.06 13.24
N THR A 49 0.51 10.88 14.13
CA THR A 49 1.72 11.66 13.82
C THR A 49 2.93 10.75 13.55
N SER A 50 3.07 9.63 14.25
CA SER A 50 4.14 8.66 14.01
C SER A 50 3.98 7.92 12.68
N GLU A 51 2.75 7.49 12.35
CA GLU A 51 2.44 6.87 11.05
C GLU A 51 2.73 7.84 9.90
N ARG A 52 2.37 9.12 10.04
CA ARG A 52 2.68 10.14 9.02
C ARG A 52 4.18 10.32 8.81
N HIS A 53 5.00 10.27 9.87
CA HIS A 53 6.45 10.33 9.73
C HIS A 53 7.01 9.11 8.98
N LYS A 54 6.51 7.89 9.27
CA LYS A 54 6.90 6.68 8.55
C LYS A 54 6.47 6.73 7.08
N LEU A 55 5.23 7.13 6.80
CA LEU A 55 4.71 7.32 5.44
C LEU A 55 5.48 8.41 4.68
N LYS A 56 5.91 9.47 5.36
CA LYS A 56 6.72 10.53 4.76
C LYS A 56 8.09 9.99 4.33
N ARG A 57 8.76 9.21 5.19
CA ARG A 57 10.00 8.51 4.81
C ARG A 57 9.81 7.62 3.59
N TYR A 58 8.71 6.86 3.53
CA TYR A 58 8.40 6.06 2.34
C TYR A 58 8.19 6.91 1.09
N TYR A 59 7.40 7.97 1.20
CA TYR A 59 7.19 8.91 0.10
C TYR A 59 8.51 9.51 -0.41
N ASP A 60 9.42 9.88 0.49
CA ASP A 60 10.70 10.45 0.10
C ASP A 60 11.57 9.42 -0.66
N THR A 61 11.49 8.13 -0.33
CA THR A 61 12.14 7.07 -1.13
C THR A 61 11.51 6.86 -2.51
N LEU A 62 10.25 7.27 -2.69
CA LEU A 62 9.51 7.14 -3.95
C LEU A 62 9.75 8.32 -4.91
N ALA A 63 10.32 9.43 -4.43
CA ALA A 63 10.43 10.69 -5.16
C ALA A 63 11.13 10.58 -6.54
N ASN A 64 12.06 9.63 -6.69
CA ASN A 64 12.76 9.42 -7.96
C ASN A 64 11.87 8.85 -9.08
N ASN A 65 10.85 8.06 -8.73
CA ASN A 65 9.89 7.50 -9.70
C ASN A 65 8.56 7.11 -9.01
N PRO A 66 7.76 8.09 -8.57
CA PRO A 66 6.65 7.83 -7.67
C PRO A 66 5.58 6.97 -8.33
N VAL A 67 5.26 7.23 -9.59
CA VAL A 67 4.20 6.50 -10.30
C VAL A 67 4.59 5.04 -10.53
N ALA A 68 5.82 4.75 -10.97
CA ALA A 68 6.21 3.37 -11.24
C ALA A 68 6.38 2.55 -9.95
N SER A 69 6.90 3.14 -8.89
CA SER A 69 7.06 2.45 -7.61
C SER A 69 5.73 2.21 -6.90
N ILE A 70 4.76 3.11 -7.08
CA ILE A 70 3.39 2.92 -6.59
C ILE A 70 2.67 1.87 -7.44
N GLU A 71 2.85 1.89 -8.76
CA GLU A 71 2.38 0.81 -9.64
C GLU A 71 2.93 -0.54 -9.19
N ASP A 72 4.23 -0.62 -8.89
CA ASP A 72 4.87 -1.83 -8.37
C ASP A 72 4.25 -2.29 -7.05
N PHE A 73 3.99 -1.37 -6.13
CA PHE A 73 3.32 -1.64 -4.85
C PHE A 73 1.91 -2.22 -5.08
N PHE A 74 1.05 -1.51 -5.82
CA PHE A 74 -0.33 -1.96 -6.04
C PHE A 74 -0.39 -3.31 -6.76
N VAL A 75 0.53 -3.58 -7.69
CA VAL A 75 0.60 -4.88 -8.38
C VAL A 75 1.13 -5.99 -7.46
N ALA A 76 2.21 -5.74 -6.71
CA ALA A 76 2.81 -6.72 -5.80
C ALA A 76 1.82 -7.22 -4.73
N PHE A 77 0.91 -6.35 -4.30
CA PHE A 77 -0.12 -6.68 -3.34
C PHE A 77 -1.43 -7.21 -3.95
N GLY A 78 -1.52 -7.28 -5.28
CA GLY A 78 -2.73 -7.71 -5.99
C GLY A 78 -3.90 -6.74 -5.82
N LEU A 79 -3.59 -5.46 -5.58
CA LEU A 79 -4.59 -4.38 -5.44
C LEU A 79 -5.03 -3.84 -6.80
N CYS A 80 -4.16 -3.93 -7.80
CA CYS A 80 -4.45 -3.57 -9.19
C CYS A 80 -3.82 -4.59 -10.13
N GLU A 81 -4.49 -4.87 -11.24
CA GLU A 81 -4.00 -5.75 -12.31
C GLU A 81 -3.40 -4.95 -13.47
N SER A 82 -3.66 -3.65 -13.54
CA SER A 82 -3.13 -2.77 -14.59
C SER A 82 -2.94 -1.33 -14.12
N ARG A 83 -2.03 -0.62 -14.79
CA ARG A 83 -1.82 0.82 -14.61
C ARG A 83 -3.09 1.64 -14.83
N GLN A 84 -3.96 1.20 -15.75
CA GLN A 84 -5.23 1.88 -16.01
C GLN A 84 -6.16 1.84 -14.80
N GLN A 85 -6.16 0.73 -14.04
CA GLN A 85 -6.89 0.65 -12.78
C GLN A 85 -6.29 1.59 -11.74
N LEU A 86 -4.96 1.63 -11.62
CA LEU A 86 -4.27 2.56 -10.71
C LEU A 86 -4.57 4.03 -11.04
N LEU A 87 -4.56 4.41 -12.33
CA LEU A 87 -4.85 5.78 -12.78
C LEU A 87 -6.28 6.24 -12.44
N ARG A 88 -7.23 5.31 -12.23
CA ARG A 88 -8.58 5.65 -11.75
C ARG A 88 -8.63 5.99 -10.26
N ILE A 89 -7.65 5.52 -9.51
CA ILE A 89 -7.52 5.70 -8.05
C ILE A 89 -6.63 6.92 -7.77
N LEU A 90 -5.66 7.19 -8.63
CA LEU A 90 -4.77 8.33 -8.50
C LEU A 90 -5.54 9.67 -8.59
N PRO A 91 -5.14 10.68 -7.79
CA PRO A 91 -5.69 12.01 -7.92
C PRO A 91 -5.40 12.60 -9.31
N LYS A 92 -6.30 13.49 -9.77
CA LYS A 92 -6.16 14.17 -11.07
C LYS A 92 -4.88 15.01 -11.05
N GLY A 93 -3.90 14.64 -11.85
CA GLY A 93 -2.55 15.26 -11.86
C GLY A 93 -1.43 14.33 -11.38
N GLY A 94 -1.75 13.14 -10.87
CA GLY A 94 -0.75 12.20 -10.36
C GLY A 94 -0.33 12.53 -8.94
N ILE A 95 0.83 12.04 -8.53
CA ILE A 95 1.35 12.24 -7.16
C ILE A 95 2.49 13.23 -7.23
N THR A 96 2.14 14.50 -6.99
CA THR A 96 3.07 15.63 -7.02
C THR A 96 3.47 16.05 -5.60
N SER A 97 2.64 15.74 -4.61
CA SER A 97 2.86 16.09 -3.22
C SER A 97 2.65 14.90 -2.27
N PHE A 98 3.13 15.04 -1.04
CA PHE A 98 2.83 14.09 0.03
C PHE A 98 1.33 14.06 0.37
N ALA A 99 0.63 15.17 0.19
CA ALA A 99 -0.83 15.21 0.39
C ALA A 99 -1.55 14.36 -0.66
N ASP A 100 -1.12 14.42 -1.93
CA ASP A 100 -1.66 13.57 -3.01
C ASP A 100 -1.44 12.09 -2.71
N PHE A 101 -0.27 11.76 -2.15
CA PHE A 101 0.05 10.41 -1.72
C PHE A 101 -0.88 9.94 -0.59
N LEU A 102 -1.11 10.77 0.44
CA LEU A 102 -2.07 10.44 1.50
C LEU A 102 -3.50 10.34 0.96
N GLN A 103 -3.89 11.23 0.05
CA GLN A 103 -5.22 11.20 -0.58
C GLN A 103 -5.44 9.90 -1.37
N MET A 104 -4.44 9.43 -2.11
CA MET A 104 -4.48 8.14 -2.79
C MET A 104 -4.68 6.99 -1.79
N LEU A 105 -4.00 7.01 -0.65
CA LEU A 105 -4.13 5.98 0.39
C LEU A 105 -5.48 6.03 1.09
N SER A 106 -6.02 7.23 1.28
CA SER A 106 -7.33 7.47 1.88
C SER A 106 -8.49 7.26 0.91
N CYS A 107 -8.23 6.95 -0.38
CA CYS A 107 -9.20 6.95 -1.48
C CYS A 107 -10.64 6.65 -1.05
N THR A 108 -11.39 7.74 -0.90
CA THR A 108 -12.72 7.84 -0.32
C THR A 108 -13.81 7.63 -1.37
N SER A 109 -13.75 6.53 -2.12
CA SER A 109 -14.94 6.18 -2.91
C SER A 109 -16.04 5.79 -1.93
N GLN A 110 -17.12 6.56 -1.87
CA GLN A 110 -18.29 6.31 -0.99
C GLN A 110 -19.05 5.02 -1.32
N SER A 111 -18.57 4.25 -2.29
CA SER A 111 -19.05 2.90 -2.57
C SER A 111 -18.54 1.90 -1.53
N LYS A 112 -19.36 0.90 -1.17
CA LYS A 112 -18.96 -0.22 -0.29
C LYS A 112 -17.66 -0.89 -0.77
N LYS A 113 -17.45 -1.00 -2.09
CA LYS A 113 -16.22 -1.55 -2.68
C LYS A 113 -14.99 -0.65 -2.48
N GLY A 114 -15.20 0.67 -2.43
CA GLY A 114 -14.13 1.64 -2.16
C GLY A 114 -13.62 1.55 -0.72
N GLU A 115 -14.53 1.38 0.23
CA GLU A 115 -14.18 1.26 1.64
C GLU A 115 -13.40 -0.04 1.96
N GLU A 116 -13.77 -1.16 1.34
CA GLU A 116 -13.01 -2.42 1.47
C GLU A 116 -11.61 -2.30 0.85
N HIS A 117 -11.51 -1.66 -0.31
CA HIS A 117 -10.22 -1.39 -0.96
C HIS A 117 -9.33 -0.52 -0.06
N ARG A 118 -9.88 0.57 0.49
CA ARG A 118 -9.21 1.46 1.44
C ARG A 118 -8.69 0.70 2.66
N LYS A 119 -9.55 -0.10 3.30
CA LYS A 119 -9.17 -0.93 4.46
C LYS A 119 -8.04 -1.89 4.12
N ARG A 120 -8.06 -2.50 2.95
CA ARG A 120 -7.01 -3.43 2.50
C ARG A 120 -5.68 -2.72 2.28
N VAL A 121 -5.68 -1.56 1.62
CA VAL A 121 -4.47 -0.73 1.42
C VAL A 121 -3.87 -0.30 2.76
N LEU A 122 -4.71 0.21 3.67
CA LEU A 122 -4.28 0.63 5.01
C LEU A 122 -3.73 -0.55 5.82
N TRP A 123 -4.39 -1.71 5.78
CA TRP A 123 -3.92 -2.90 6.46
C TRP A 123 -2.54 -3.33 5.94
N ILE A 124 -2.34 -3.37 4.62
CA ILE A 124 -1.04 -3.69 4.02
C ILE A 124 0.04 -2.73 4.51
N LEU A 125 -0.21 -1.42 4.43
CA LEU A 125 0.76 -0.41 4.83
C LEU A 125 1.12 -0.48 6.30
N LYS A 126 0.12 -0.67 7.17
CA LYS A 126 0.37 -0.83 8.61
C LYS A 126 1.24 -2.04 8.89
N ASN A 127 0.97 -3.18 8.24
CA ASN A 127 1.80 -4.37 8.42
C ASN A 127 3.21 -4.23 7.82
N MET A 128 3.39 -3.45 6.75
CA MET A 128 4.73 -3.10 6.25
C MET A 128 5.47 -2.17 7.21
N MET A 129 4.78 -1.21 7.83
CA MET A 129 5.34 -0.27 8.82
C MET A 129 5.68 -0.92 10.16
N SER A 130 5.05 -2.04 10.49
CA SER A 130 5.30 -2.80 11.71
C SER A 130 6.30 -3.94 11.52
N GLY A 131 6.88 -4.10 10.32
CA GLY A 131 7.86 -5.15 10.02
C GLY A 131 7.27 -6.56 9.87
N VAL A 132 5.94 -6.71 9.89
CA VAL A 132 5.27 -8.00 9.68
C VAL A 132 5.37 -8.42 8.20
N LEU A 133 5.30 -7.43 7.31
CA LEU A 133 5.47 -7.61 5.87
C LEU A 133 6.83 -7.09 5.39
N GLY A 134 7.86 -7.89 5.64
CA GLY A 134 9.24 -7.62 5.22
C GLY A 134 10.05 -6.87 6.28
N ASP A 135 11.34 -6.75 6.00
CA ASP A 135 12.33 -6.16 6.92
C ASP A 135 12.15 -4.64 7.08
N GLU A 136 12.21 -4.12 8.31
CA GLU A 136 12.12 -2.69 8.61
C GLU A 136 13.35 -1.89 8.16
N GLU A 137 14.47 -2.55 7.90
CA GLU A 137 15.69 -1.87 7.43
C GLU A 137 15.70 -1.67 5.91
N LEU A 138 14.90 -2.44 5.17
CA LEU A 138 14.88 -2.33 3.71
C LEU A 138 14.13 -1.09 3.24
N GLY A 139 14.63 -0.49 2.16
CA GLY A 139 13.91 0.57 1.44
C GLY A 139 12.57 0.08 0.90
N PHE A 140 11.61 0.99 0.72
CA PHE A 140 10.25 0.64 0.31
C PHE A 140 10.20 -0.21 -0.99
N PRO A 141 10.91 0.14 -2.08
CA PRO A 141 10.89 -0.69 -3.30
C PRO A 141 11.44 -2.11 -3.08
N LEU A 142 12.44 -2.26 -2.21
CA LEU A 142 13.01 -3.57 -1.87
C LEU A 142 12.01 -4.42 -1.09
N ARG A 143 11.28 -3.84 -0.14
CA ARG A 143 10.20 -4.56 0.57
C ARG A 143 9.10 -5.02 -0.37
N VAL A 144 8.66 -4.15 -1.27
CA VAL A 144 7.65 -4.48 -2.29
C VAL A 144 8.13 -5.63 -3.16
N SER A 145 9.38 -5.56 -3.65
CA SER A 145 9.96 -6.62 -4.47
C SER A 145 10.09 -7.95 -3.72
N SER A 146 10.55 -7.93 -2.46
CA SER A 146 10.63 -9.11 -1.60
C SER A 146 9.25 -9.73 -1.36
N TYR A 147 8.23 -8.91 -1.09
CA TYR A 147 6.87 -9.37 -0.90
C TYR A 147 6.30 -10.03 -2.16
N ARG A 148 6.48 -9.40 -3.33
CA ARG A 148 6.07 -9.99 -4.61
C ARG A 148 6.72 -11.35 -4.84
N ARG A 149 8.04 -11.46 -4.65
CA ARG A 149 8.76 -12.74 -4.81
C ARG A 149 8.22 -13.81 -3.88
N LYS A 150 7.93 -13.45 -2.62
CA LYS A 150 7.29 -14.36 -1.67
C LYS A 150 5.93 -14.85 -2.18
N MET A 151 5.05 -13.94 -2.62
CA MET A 151 3.73 -14.31 -3.15
C MET A 151 3.81 -15.21 -4.38
N LEU A 152 4.80 -14.99 -5.26
CA LEU A 152 5.03 -15.85 -6.42
C LEU A 152 5.52 -17.24 -5.99
N MET A 153 6.45 -17.32 -5.04
CA MET A 153 6.95 -18.58 -4.50
C MET A 153 5.86 -19.36 -3.77
N ASP A 154 5.07 -18.70 -2.93
CA ASP A 154 3.95 -19.30 -2.21
C ASP A 154 2.95 -19.91 -3.20
N ALA A 155 2.63 -19.22 -4.30
CA ALA A 155 1.75 -19.75 -5.34
C ALA A 155 2.33 -20.92 -6.14
N LEU A 156 3.64 -20.94 -6.38
CA LEU A 156 4.32 -22.06 -7.04
C LEU A 156 4.37 -23.31 -6.16
N MET A 157 4.48 -23.14 -4.85
CA MET A 157 4.51 -24.24 -3.88
C MET A 157 3.11 -24.72 -3.46
N SER A 158 2.08 -23.93 -3.75
CA SER A 158 0.70 -24.24 -3.37
C SER A 158 0.04 -25.21 -4.34
N LYS A 159 -0.93 -25.99 -3.84
CA LYS A 159 -1.71 -26.91 -4.65
C LYS A 159 -2.58 -26.16 -5.67
N PRO A 160 -2.88 -26.76 -6.83
CA PRO A 160 -3.78 -26.15 -7.80
C PRO A 160 -5.18 -25.94 -7.18
N GLY A 161 -5.78 -24.78 -7.43
CA GLY A 161 -7.10 -24.37 -6.93
C GLY A 161 -7.10 -23.68 -5.56
N THR A 162 -5.95 -23.51 -4.91
CA THR A 162 -5.86 -22.84 -3.60
C THR A 162 -5.93 -21.31 -3.71
N GLU A 163 -6.30 -20.64 -2.61
CA GLU A 163 -6.38 -19.18 -2.57
C GLU A 163 -5.00 -18.52 -2.80
N GLU A 164 -3.96 -19.12 -2.25
CA GLU A 164 -2.57 -18.72 -2.41
C GLU A 164 -2.14 -18.79 -3.87
N GLN A 165 -2.48 -19.88 -4.57
CA GLN A 165 -2.20 -20.03 -5.99
C GLN A 165 -2.95 -18.98 -6.82
N MET A 166 -4.25 -18.78 -6.56
CA MET A 166 -5.03 -17.75 -7.26
C MET A 166 -4.47 -16.34 -7.03
N ARG A 167 -4.06 -16.05 -5.79
CA ARG A 167 -3.49 -14.76 -5.41
C ARG A 167 -2.15 -14.51 -6.10
N GLY A 168 -1.21 -15.47 -6.03
CA GLY A 168 0.08 -15.30 -6.71
C GLY A 168 -0.05 -15.31 -8.24
N SER A 169 -1.04 -16.03 -8.80
CA SER A 169 -1.34 -15.95 -10.24
C SER A 169 -1.79 -14.55 -10.66
N ARG A 170 -2.57 -13.84 -9.83
CA ARG A 170 -2.92 -12.43 -10.08
C ARG A 170 -1.69 -11.52 -10.04
N VAL A 171 -0.83 -11.69 -9.03
CA VAL A 171 0.42 -10.94 -8.91
C VAL A 171 1.33 -11.19 -10.11
N LEU A 172 1.46 -12.44 -10.55
CA LEU A 172 2.25 -12.83 -11.73
C LEU A 172 1.72 -12.15 -12.99
N ASN A 173 0.41 -12.24 -13.24
CA ASN A 173 -0.21 -11.65 -14.42
C ASN A 173 -0.08 -10.12 -14.44
N GLY A 174 -0.28 -9.47 -13.28
CA GLY A 174 -0.07 -8.03 -13.15
C GLY A 174 1.38 -7.64 -13.42
N PHE A 175 2.33 -8.40 -12.86
CA PHE A 175 3.76 -8.13 -13.02
C PHE A 175 4.24 -8.36 -14.47
N ALA A 176 3.79 -9.43 -15.12
CA ALA A 176 4.10 -9.69 -16.53
C ALA A 176 3.64 -8.53 -17.43
N ARG A 177 2.42 -8.01 -17.21
CA ARG A 177 1.91 -6.83 -17.93
C ARG A 177 2.75 -5.58 -17.66
N GLN A 178 3.20 -5.39 -16.43
CA GLN A 178 4.04 -4.26 -16.04
C GLN A 178 5.41 -4.31 -16.72
N LEU A 179 6.02 -5.50 -16.88
CA LEU A 179 7.28 -5.68 -17.58
C LEU A 179 7.18 -5.32 -19.07
N VAL A 180 6.17 -5.85 -19.76
CA VAL A 180 5.91 -5.55 -21.18
C VAL A 180 5.70 -4.05 -21.38
N SER A 181 4.90 -3.42 -20.50
CA SER A 181 4.61 -1.98 -20.57
C SER A 181 5.86 -1.13 -20.31
N SER A 182 6.74 -1.57 -19.42
CA SER A 182 8.00 -0.87 -19.12
C SER A 182 9.01 -1.00 -20.25
N GLN A 183 9.09 -2.17 -20.89
CA GLN A 183 9.98 -2.41 -22.03
C GLN A 183 9.56 -1.60 -23.26
N LYS A 184 8.24 -1.55 -23.56
CA LYS A 184 7.71 -0.69 -24.63
C LYS A 184 8.08 0.78 -24.44
N ARG A 185 8.06 1.28 -23.20
CA ARG A 185 8.42 2.67 -22.87
C ARG A 185 9.91 2.95 -23.03
N ARG A 186 10.76 2.01 -22.63
CA ARG A 186 12.21 2.10 -22.87
C ARG A 186 12.53 2.18 -24.35
N ASN A 187 11.91 1.30 -25.15
CA ASN A 187 12.13 1.27 -26.60
C ASN A 187 11.54 2.49 -27.33
N ALA A 188 10.45 3.07 -26.83
CA ALA A 188 9.87 4.29 -27.38
C ALA A 188 10.69 5.55 -27.03
N GLY A 189 11.33 5.57 -25.86
CA GLY A 189 12.20 6.68 -25.43
C GLY A 189 13.56 6.71 -26.12
N SER A 190 14.04 5.59 -26.66
CA SER A 190 15.28 5.52 -27.45
C SER A 190 15.10 5.83 -28.93
N ALA A 191 13.88 6.09 -29.40
CA ALA A 191 13.59 6.38 -30.81
C ALA A 191 13.55 7.89 -31.13
N SER A 192 13.92 8.76 -30.19
CA SER A 192 13.81 10.22 -30.32
C SER A 192 15.13 11.00 -30.18
N GLU A 193 16.28 10.38 -30.38
CA GLU A 193 17.52 11.12 -30.63
C GLU A 193 17.84 11.08 -32.14
N PRO A 194 17.67 12.19 -32.89
CA PRO A 194 18.31 12.30 -34.19
C PRO A 194 19.82 12.31 -33.97
N ASN A 195 20.49 11.33 -34.56
CA ASN A 195 21.93 11.16 -34.56
C ASN A 195 22.60 12.41 -35.19
N LEU A 196 23.05 13.35 -34.34
CA LEU A 196 23.70 14.62 -34.73
C LEU A 196 25.22 14.44 -35.00
N LEU A 197 25.62 13.35 -35.65
CA LEU A 197 27.03 13.05 -35.96
C LEU A 197 27.28 12.63 -37.42
N SER A 198 26.50 13.16 -38.36
CA SER A 198 26.79 13.01 -39.79
C SER A 198 26.65 14.33 -40.54
N ALA A 199 27.38 15.35 -40.09
CA ALA A 199 27.59 16.58 -40.84
C ALA A 199 29.05 17.02 -40.68
N ASP A 200 29.95 16.27 -41.31
CA ASP A 200 31.24 16.75 -41.80
C ASP A 200 31.79 15.68 -42.72
N LEU A 201 31.61 15.89 -44.03
CA LEU A 201 32.40 15.36 -45.15
C LEU A 201 31.66 15.66 -46.47
N THR A 202 31.76 16.91 -46.93
CA THR A 202 31.83 17.30 -48.35
C THR A 202 32.34 18.73 -48.43
#